data_AF-A0A5E4N4W0-F1
#
_entry.id   AF-A0A5E4N4W0-F1
#
_cell.length_a   1.000
_cell.length_b   1.000
_cell.length_c   1.000
_cell.angle_alpha   90.00
_cell.angle_beta   90.00
_cell.angle_gamma   90.00
#
_symmetry.space_group_name_H-M   'P 1'
#
loop_
_entity.id
_entity.type
_entity.pdbx_description
1 polymer ?
#
loop_
_entity_poly.entity_id
_entity_poly.type
_entity_poly.pdbx_seq_one_letter_code
_entity_poly.pdbx_strand_id
1 'polypeptide(L)'
;MTNIEDLIFKVYPDVALIDQKDYQWMRERVILAARNISVDPINNKIMAKLPDDSVDFAIDTVIDQKGVVHYPRVFLNSFNPCGLPPHLFKLKIGTPIIL
;
A
#
# COMPACT_ATOMS: atom_id res chain seq x y z
N MET A 1 -25.80 -1.93 5.74
CA MET A 1 -24.59 -1.83 4.89
C MET A 1 -23.46 -1.41 5.81
N THR A 2 -22.55 -2.32 6.14
CA THR A 2 -21.43 -2.01 7.06
C THR A 2 -20.48 -1.04 6.36
N ASN A 3 -20.21 0.11 6.98
CA ASN A 3 -19.29 1.11 6.43
C ASN A 3 -17.86 0.53 6.46
N ILE A 4 -17.05 0.83 5.45
CA ILE A 4 -15.62 0.43 5.41
C ILE A 4 -14.87 0.95 6.65
N GLU A 5 -15.20 2.14 7.15
CA GLU A 5 -14.60 2.66 8.38
C GLU A 5 -14.94 1.80 9.60
N ASP A 6 -16.20 1.36 9.73
CA ASP A 6 -16.62 0.50 10.84
C ASP A 6 -15.92 -0.86 10.78
N LEU A 7 -15.72 -1.39 9.56
CA LEU A 7 -14.97 -2.63 9.36
C LEU A 7 -13.50 -2.46 9.76
N ILE A 8 -12.86 -1.37 9.32
CA ILE A 8 -11.47 -1.07 9.68
C ILE A 8 -11.35 -0.90 11.19
N PHE A 9 -12.25 -0.17 11.83
CA PHE A 9 -12.26 0.02 13.28
C PHE A 9 -12.47 -1.31 14.03
N LYS A 10 -13.32 -2.19 13.51
CA LYS A 10 -13.57 -3.49 14.13
C LYS A 10 -12.37 -4.44 14.04
N VAL A 11 -11.65 -4.43 12.91
CA VAL A 11 -10.50 -5.31 12.70
C VAL A 11 -9.21 -4.72 13.29
N TYR A 12 -9.02 -3.41 13.15
CA TYR A 12 -7.83 -2.66 13.56
C TYR A 12 -8.19 -1.45 14.44
N PRO A 13 -8.75 -1.67 15.66
CA PRO A 13 -9.26 -0.57 16.51
C PRO A 13 -8.19 0.43 16.93
N ASP A 14 -6.96 -0.03 17.17
CA ASP A 14 -5.86 0.78 17.71
C ASP A 14 -4.69 0.92 16.71
N VAL A 15 -4.97 0.92 15.41
CA VAL A 15 -3.89 0.94 14.39
C VAL A 15 -2.99 2.16 14.48
N ALA A 16 -3.47 3.28 15.02
CA ALA A 16 -2.67 4.49 15.25
C ALA A 16 -1.64 4.32 16.38
N LEU A 17 -1.80 3.32 17.25
CA LEU A 17 -0.88 3.01 18.35
C LEU A 17 0.00 1.82 18.01
N ILE A 18 0.27 1.58 16.72
CA ILE A 18 0.98 0.39 16.24
C ILE A 18 2.37 0.25 16.89
N ASP A 19 3.04 1.35 17.19
CA ASP A 19 4.38 1.37 17.81
C ASP A 19 4.39 0.80 19.23
N GLN A 20 3.21 0.66 19.86
CA GLN A 20 3.01 0.08 21.18
C GLN A 20 2.51 -1.37 21.11
N LYS A 21 2.36 -1.93 19.91
CA LYS A 21 1.85 -3.29 19.68
C LYS A 21 2.99 -4.20 19.22
N ASP A 22 2.88 -5.48 19.57
CA ASP A 22 3.76 -6.51 19.03
C ASP A 22 3.40 -6.84 17.57
N TYR A 23 4.36 -7.36 16.80
CA TYR A 23 4.18 -7.73 15.40
C TYR A 23 3.05 -8.76 15.20
N GLN A 24 2.77 -9.59 16.22
CA GLN A 24 1.66 -10.55 16.20
C GLN A 24 0.30 -9.86 16.10
N TRP A 25 0.16 -8.65 16.64
CA TRP A 25 -1.09 -7.90 16.58
C TRP A 25 -1.51 -7.64 15.12
N MET A 26 -0.58 -7.22 14.26
CA MET A 26 -0.86 -7.08 12.82
C MET A 26 -1.13 -8.43 12.15
N ARG A 27 -0.37 -9.48 12.52
CA ARG A 27 -0.40 -10.79 11.84
C ARG A 27 -1.71 -11.55 11.98
N GLU A 28 -2.42 -11.39 13.10
CA GLU A 28 -3.66 -12.12 13.39
C GLU A 28 -4.91 -11.51 12.73
N ARG A 29 -4.75 -10.41 11.97
CA ARG A 29 -5.84 -9.61 11.44
C ARG A 29 -5.75 -9.52 9.93
N VAL A 30 -6.89 -9.66 9.25
CA VAL A 30 -6.97 -9.55 7.79
C VAL A 30 -8.34 -9.04 7.37
N ILE A 31 -8.37 -8.21 6.33
CA ILE A 31 -9.59 -7.84 5.63
C ILE A 31 -9.49 -8.43 4.22
N LEU A 32 -10.44 -9.31 3.89
CA LEU A 32 -10.52 -9.92 2.57
C LEU A 32 -11.53 -9.17 1.71
N ALA A 33 -11.18 -8.93 0.45
CA ALA A 33 -12.08 -8.35 -0.54
C ALA A 33 -12.30 -9.33 -1.69
N ALA A 34 -13.50 -9.31 -2.27
CA ALA A 34 -13.84 -10.19 -3.39
C ALA A 34 -13.12 -9.81 -4.71
N ARG A 35 -12.66 -8.57 -4.83
CA ARG A 35 -11.96 -8.06 -6.03
C ARG A 35 -10.77 -7.21 -5.62
N ASN A 36 -9.67 -7.33 -6.37
CA ASN A 36 -8.44 -6.56 -6.14
C ASN A 36 -8.66 -5.05 -6.24
N ILE A 37 -9.56 -4.59 -7.13
CA ILE A 37 -9.91 -3.16 -7.25
C ILE A 37 -10.45 -2.54 -5.95
N SER A 38 -10.94 -3.37 -5.02
CA SER A 38 -11.45 -2.93 -3.73
C SER A 38 -10.38 -2.97 -2.63
N VAL A 39 -9.21 -3.56 -2.88
CA VAL A 39 -8.14 -3.74 -1.90
C VAL A 39 -7.37 -2.44 -1.70
N ASP A 40 -6.97 -1.75 -2.79
CA ASP A 40 -6.16 -0.53 -2.69
C ASP A 40 -6.83 0.57 -1.84
N PRO A 41 -8.14 0.89 -2.01
CA PRO A 41 -8.80 1.88 -1.16
C PRO A 41 -8.82 1.49 0.32
N ILE A 42 -8.93 0.19 0.64
CA ILE A 42 -8.94 -0.31 2.03
C ILE A 42 -7.54 -0.20 2.62
N ASN A 43 -6.52 -0.68 1.90
CA ASN A 43 -5.12 -0.63 2.34
C ASN A 43 -4.68 0.82 2.57
N ASN A 44 -5.02 1.74 1.65
CA ASN A 44 -4.71 3.16 1.79
C ASN A 44 -5.38 3.80 3.01
N LYS A 45 -6.63 3.44 3.32
CA LYS A 45 -7.34 3.94 4.52
C LYS A 45 -6.71 3.45 5.82
N ILE A 46 -6.26 2.20 5.87
CA ILE A 46 -5.58 1.64 7.06
C ILE A 46 -4.22 2.31 7.21
N MET A 47 -3.44 2.40 6.13
CA MET A 47 -2.14 3.04 6.13
C MET A 47 -2.22 4.52 6.53
N ALA A 48 -3.23 5.26 6.09
CA ALA A 48 -3.44 6.64 6.49
C ALA A 48 -3.59 6.84 8.01
N LYS A 49 -4.00 5.80 8.76
CA LYS A 49 -4.14 5.83 10.22
C LYS A 49 -2.85 5.48 10.97
N LEU A 50 -1.81 5.01 10.28
CA LEU A 50 -0.50 4.75 10.88
C LEU A 50 0.21 6.08 11.23
N PRO A 51 0.91 6.15 12.37
CA PRO A 51 1.43 7.40 12.94
C PRO A 51 2.53 8.04 12.09
N ASP A 52 3.40 7.22 11.47
CA ASP A 52 4.57 7.72 10.75
C ASP A 52 4.25 8.24 9.34
N ASP A 53 5.17 9.04 8.80
CA ASP A 53 5.09 9.55 7.43
C ASP A 53 5.30 8.46 6.38
N SER A 54 4.66 8.62 5.22
CA SER A 54 4.81 7.67 4.12
C SER A 54 6.10 7.92 3.35
N VAL A 55 6.85 6.85 3.10
CA VAL A 55 7.94 6.80 2.12
C VAL A 55 7.38 6.32 0.79
N ASP A 56 7.62 7.09 -0.25
CA ASP A 56 7.19 6.79 -1.62
C ASP A 56 8.34 6.08 -2.37
N PHE A 57 8.08 4.88 -2.86
CA PHE A 57 8.97 4.13 -3.75
C PHE A 57 8.43 4.22 -5.17
N ALA A 58 9.25 4.68 -6.12
CA ALA A 58 8.87 4.75 -7.53
C ALA A 58 9.90 4.04 -8.42
N ILE A 59 9.42 3.43 -9.50
CA ILE A 59 10.28 2.90 -10.57
C ILE A 59 10.26 3.91 -11.73
N ASP A 60 11.00 5.00 -11.59
CA ASP A 60 11.01 6.12 -12.53
C ASP A 60 12.26 6.19 -13.41
N THR A 61 13.16 5.20 -13.30
CA THR A 61 14.44 5.15 -14.01
C THR A 61 14.61 3.89 -14.86
N VAL A 62 15.11 4.06 -16.07
CA VAL A 62 15.59 2.98 -16.96
C VAL A 62 17.07 2.72 -16.74
N ILE A 63 17.46 1.44 -16.72
CA ILE A 63 18.86 1.00 -16.54
C ILE A 63 19.72 1.36 -17.77
N ASP A 64 19.12 1.37 -18.96
CA ASP A 64 19.79 1.78 -20.20
C ASP A 64 19.51 3.25 -20.53
N GLN A 65 20.56 4.08 -20.44
CA GLN A 65 20.50 5.50 -20.78
C GLN A 65 20.14 5.76 -22.24
N LYS A 66 20.35 4.79 -23.15
CA LYS A 66 19.91 4.89 -24.56
C LYS A 66 18.41 4.61 -24.72
N GLY A 67 17.80 3.88 -23.78
CA GLY A 67 16.37 3.57 -23.73
C GLY A 67 15.49 4.71 -23.21
N VAL A 68 16.06 5.76 -22.62
CA VAL A 68 15.33 6.91 -22.06
C VAL A 68 14.43 7.59 -23.10
N VAL A 69 14.83 7.59 -24.38
CA VAL A 69 14.05 8.15 -25.49
C VAL A 69 12.83 7.27 -25.82
N HIS A 70 12.90 5.97 -25.55
CA HIS A 70 11.85 4.99 -25.83
C HIS A 70 10.83 4.84 -24.68
N TYR A 71 11.20 5.22 -23.46
CA TYR A 71 10.35 5.09 -22.27
C TYR A 71 10.25 6.42 -21.50
N PRO A 72 9.37 7.35 -21.94
CA PRO A 72 9.12 8.59 -21.22
C PRO A 72 8.64 8.32 -19.79
N ARG A 73 9.01 9.17 -18.83
CA ARG A 73 8.53 9.07 -17.43
C ARG A 73 7.01 8.93 -17.32
N VAL A 74 6.26 9.64 -18.16
CA VAL A 74 4.79 9.57 -18.16
C VAL A 74 4.29 8.15 -18.50
N PHE A 75 4.99 7.43 -19.37
CA PHE A 75 4.67 6.03 -19.70
C PHE A 75 5.01 5.10 -18.53
N LEU A 76 6.18 5.26 -17.91
CA LEU A 76 6.60 4.49 -16.73
C LEU A 76 5.63 4.72 -15.55
N ASN A 77 5.20 5.96 -15.34
CA ASN A 77 4.22 6.33 -14.32
C ASN A 77 2.84 5.67 -14.52
N SER A 78 2.51 5.29 -15.76
CA SER A 78 1.26 4.61 -16.10
C SER A 78 1.36 3.08 -16.07
N PHE A 79 2.56 2.54 -15.84
CA PHE A 79 2.82 1.12 -15.87
C PHE A 79 2.27 0.46 -14.60
N ASN A 80 1.14 -0.24 -14.75
CA ASN A 80 0.49 -1.00 -13.66
C ASN A 80 0.19 -2.45 -14.10
N PRO A 81 1.22 -3.25 -14.45
CA PRO A 81 1.02 -4.63 -14.87
C PRO A 81 0.53 -5.49 -13.71
N CYS A 82 -0.37 -6.43 -14.00
CA CYS A 82 -0.87 -7.38 -13.01
C CYS A 82 0.29 -8.16 -12.37
N GLY A 83 0.36 -8.17 -11.04
CA GLY A 83 1.34 -8.95 -10.27
C GLY A 83 2.63 -8.21 -9.93
N LEU A 84 2.79 -6.94 -10.32
CA LEU A 84 3.86 -6.07 -9.80
C LEU A 84 3.28 -4.99 -8.88
N PRO A 85 4.10 -4.47 -7.94
CA PRO A 85 3.72 -3.29 -7.18
C PRO A 85 3.35 -2.13 -8.12
N PRO A 86 2.38 -1.27 -7.74
CA PRO A 86 2.07 -0.10 -8.52
C PRO A 86 3.31 0.78 -8.69
N HIS A 87 3.39 1.51 -9.82
CA HIS A 87 4.51 2.40 -10.13
C HIS A 87 4.91 3.30 -8.95
N LEU A 88 3.94 3.76 -8.16
CA LEU A 88 4.15 4.49 -6.92
C LEU A 88 3.69 3.62 -5.75
N PHE A 89 4.63 3.09 -4.99
CA PHE A 89 4.38 2.26 -3.83
C PHE A 89 4.65 3.07 -2.56
N LYS A 90 3.59 3.42 -1.84
CA LYS A 90 3.69 4.20 -0.60
C LYS A 90 3.68 3.28 0.60
N LEU A 91 4.62 3.44 1.52
CA LEU A 91 4.71 2.65 2.74
C LEU A 91 4.91 3.54 3.97
N LYS A 92 4.30 3.16 5.08
CA LYS A 92 4.61 3.70 6.41
C LYS A 92 5.23 2.63 7.28
N ILE A 93 6.00 3.02 8.29
CA ILE A 93 6.49 2.08 9.30
C ILE A 93 5.29 1.38 9.94
N GLY A 94 5.43 0.08 10.19
CA GLY A 94 4.34 -0.79 10.67
C GLY A 94 3.43 -1.36 9.58
N THR A 95 3.61 -1.02 8.30
CA THR A 95 2.80 -1.59 7.20
C THR A 95 3.23 -3.03 6.85
N PRO A 96 2.36 -4.04 6.95
CA PRO A 96 2.65 -5.38 6.45
C PRO A 96 2.72 -5.37 4.92
N ILE A 97 3.74 -6.03 4.36
CA ILE A 97 3.90 -6.20 2.92
C ILE A 97 3.84 -7.69 2.56
N ILE A 98 3.39 -7.98 1.35
CA ILE A 98 3.45 -9.31 0.73
C ILE A 98 4.58 -9.28 -0.29
N LEU A 99 5.49 -10.25 -0.22
CA LEU A 99 6.61 -10.45 -1.15
C LEU A 99 6.20 -11.33 -2.32
#